data_AF-A0A0G4B1X7-F1
#
_entry.id   AF-A0A0G4B1X7-F1
#
_cell.length_a   1.000
_cell.length_b   1.000
_cell.length_c   1.000
_cell.angle_alpha   90.00
_cell.angle_beta   90.00
_cell.angle_gamma   90.00
#
_symmetry.space_group_name_H-M   'P 1'
#
loop_
_entity.id
_entity.type
_entity.pdbx_description
1 polymer ?
#
loop_
_entity_poly.entity_id
_entity_poly.type
_entity_poly.pdbx_seq_one_letter_code
_entity_poly.pdbx_strand_id
1 'polypeptide(L)'
;MKQHPIPQDITNYKFHLIGSMTLKQFAEVAVAAVLAFIIFKTNLIAIVKWPLIFFTVGLGAALAFVPIEERPLDHWIQTFFKNIYKPTKFFWKKASKIPDFFNYKISSVQSDFFAPNVNLNPARKQRINEYIKSIPEAEKVDEFDAGENQKISALLNQFNDVKVDQDQIKIEVKKQEKPNLQTRVRDLKAPQEELDNKKYSTNQIFGSVIGQNGQKESEVIIEIKDQSGESLRVIKSDEDGNFVANNPLKNGSYQVIAEKNDQKFPILQVELTGQILDPLVIKA
;
A
#
# COMPACT_ATOMS: atom_id res chain seq x y z
N MET A 1 -26.05 -8.08 40.89
CA MET A 1 -24.92 -8.24 39.95
C MET A 1 -24.36 -6.85 39.70
N LYS A 2 -23.14 -6.54 40.19
CA LYS A 2 -22.52 -5.24 39.92
C LYS A 2 -21.99 -5.25 38.49
N GLN A 3 -22.64 -4.49 37.62
CA GLN A 3 -22.26 -4.39 36.21
C GLN A 3 -20.99 -3.54 36.11
N HIS A 4 -19.91 -4.13 35.61
CA HIS A 4 -18.67 -3.40 35.35
C HIS A 4 -18.80 -2.63 34.03
N PRO A 5 -18.40 -1.35 33.96
CA PRO A 5 -18.47 -0.59 32.71
C PRO A 5 -17.57 -1.24 31.66
N ILE A 6 -18.12 -1.40 30.46
CA ILE A 6 -17.41 -1.94 29.30
C ILE A 6 -16.39 -0.87 28.87
N PRO A 7 -15.12 -1.24 28.61
CA PRO A 7 -14.12 -0.29 28.14
C PRO A 7 -14.59 0.37 26.84
N GLN A 8 -14.65 1.70 26.86
CA GLN A 8 -14.97 2.48 25.66
C GLN A 8 -13.75 2.52 24.73
N ASP A 9 -14.02 2.52 23.44
CA ASP A 9 -13.00 2.57 22.40
C ASP A 9 -12.32 3.95 22.39
N ILE A 10 -11.13 4.03 23.00
CA ILE A 10 -10.31 5.25 23.09
C ILE A 10 -9.64 5.63 21.76
N THR A 11 -9.79 4.83 20.70
CA THR A 11 -9.10 5.06 19.42
C THR A 11 -9.78 6.12 18.53
N ASN A 12 -11.05 6.44 18.79
CA ASN A 12 -11.86 7.31 17.92
C ASN A 12 -11.83 8.81 18.29
N TYR A 13 -10.75 9.30 18.89
CA TYR A 13 -10.63 10.73 19.20
C TYR A 13 -10.50 11.55 17.90
N LYS A 14 -11.43 12.50 17.69
CA LYS A 14 -11.35 13.48 16.62
C LYS A 14 -10.95 14.83 17.20
N PHE A 15 -9.99 15.49 16.55
CA PHE A 15 -9.56 16.83 16.95
C PHE A 15 -10.68 17.84 16.73
N HIS A 16 -11.03 18.57 17.79
CA HIS A 16 -11.95 19.69 17.76
C HIS A 16 -11.17 20.99 17.57
N LEU A 17 -11.54 21.79 16.56
CA LEU A 17 -10.83 23.01 16.19
C LEU A 17 -11.41 24.23 16.93
N ILE A 18 -12.72 24.45 16.79
CA ILE A 18 -13.48 25.52 17.44
C ILE A 18 -14.61 24.86 18.24
N GLY A 19 -14.65 25.08 19.56
CA GLY A 19 -15.68 24.51 20.43
C GLY A 19 -15.76 22.98 20.32
N SER A 20 -16.98 22.46 20.10
CA SER A 20 -17.26 21.04 19.87
C SER A 20 -17.23 20.63 18.39
N MET A 21 -16.67 21.46 17.49
CA MET A 21 -16.61 21.16 16.06
C MET A 21 -15.28 20.53 15.67
N THR A 22 -15.33 19.40 14.97
CA THR A 22 -14.14 18.78 14.39
C THR A 22 -13.57 19.62 13.23
N LEU A 23 -12.27 19.48 12.94
CA LEU A 23 -11.64 20.16 11.80
C LEU A 23 -12.41 19.97 10.48
N LYS A 24 -12.94 18.76 10.26
CA LYS A 24 -13.73 18.42 9.07
C LYS A 24 -15.06 19.17 9.03
N GLN A 25 -15.82 19.17 10.12
CA GLN A 25 -17.11 19.86 10.21
C GLN A 25 -16.95 21.37 10.01
N PHE A 26 -15.88 21.95 10.56
CA PHE A 26 -15.55 23.35 10.32
C PHE A 26 -15.29 23.64 8.84
N ALA A 27 -14.52 22.78 8.16
CA ALA A 27 -14.23 22.93 6.74
C ALA A 27 -15.50 22.83 5.87
N GLU A 28 -16.41 21.89 6.17
CA GLU A 28 -17.69 21.74 5.45
C GLU A 28 -18.55 23.01 5.55
N VAL A 29 -18.68 23.58 6.76
CA VAL A 29 -19.42 24.83 6.98
C VAL A 29 -18.72 26.01 6.31
N ALA A 30 -17.39 26.08 6.36
CA ALA A 30 -16.63 27.13 5.69
C ALA A 30 -16.81 27.10 4.17
N VAL A 31 -16.80 25.92 3.55
CA VAL A 31 -17.07 25.76 2.11
C VAL A 31 -18.49 26.21 1.78
N ALA A 32 -19.49 25.86 2.60
CA ALA A 32 -20.86 26.30 2.40
C ALA A 32 -20.99 27.84 2.52
N ALA A 33 -20.29 28.46 3.46
CA ALA A 33 -20.25 29.92 3.61
C ALA A 33 -19.60 30.62 2.40
N VAL A 34 -18.51 30.05 1.86
CA VAL A 34 -17.87 30.56 0.64
C VAL A 34 -18.81 30.44 -0.57
N LEU A 35 -19.48 29.29 -0.74
CA LEU A 35 -20.47 29.11 -1.80
C LEU A 35 -21.64 30.08 -1.67
N ALA A 36 -22.15 30.28 -0.45
CA ALA A 36 -23.20 31.26 -0.18
C ALA A 36 -22.75 32.68 -0.53
N PHE A 37 -21.50 33.04 -0.25
CA PHE A 37 -20.94 34.34 -0.63
C PHE A 37 -20.82 34.51 -2.15
N ILE A 38 -20.41 33.46 -2.88
CA ILE A 38 -20.37 33.46 -4.35
C ILE A 38 -21.78 33.68 -4.92
N ILE A 39 -22.79 32.99 -4.40
CA ILE A 39 -24.19 33.17 -4.80
C ILE A 39 -24.65 34.59 -4.52
N PHE A 40 -24.28 35.15 -3.36
CA PHE A 40 -24.62 36.52 -2.99
C PHE A 40 -24.07 37.55 -4.00
N LYS A 41 -22.85 37.33 -4.49
CA LYS A 41 -22.20 38.16 -5.52
C LYS A 41 -22.80 38.03 -6.92
N THR A 42 -23.62 37.02 -7.17
CA THR A 42 -24.26 36.81 -8.48
C THR A 42 -25.43 37.79 -8.69
N ASN A 43 -25.66 38.21 -9.94
CA ASN A 43 -26.78 39.10 -10.30
C ASN A 43 -28.13 38.37 -10.45
N LEU A 44 -28.49 37.56 -9.46
CA LEU A 44 -29.79 36.88 -9.39
C LEU A 44 -30.86 37.81 -8.79
N ILE A 45 -32.11 37.63 -9.23
CA ILE A 45 -33.27 38.31 -8.63
C ILE A 45 -33.36 38.01 -7.13
N ALA A 46 -33.69 39.01 -6.31
CA ALA A 46 -33.66 38.88 -4.85
C ALA A 46 -34.51 37.71 -4.32
N ILE A 47 -35.66 37.46 -4.94
CA ILE A 47 -36.59 36.38 -4.56
C ILE A 47 -36.00 34.97 -4.73
N VAL A 48 -35.10 34.77 -5.70
CA VAL A 48 -34.41 33.48 -5.90
C VAL A 48 -33.10 33.44 -5.11
N LYS A 49 -32.41 34.58 -4.99
CA LYS A 49 -31.11 34.68 -4.33
C LYS A 49 -31.16 34.27 -2.86
N TRP A 50 -32.08 34.83 -2.08
CA TRP A 50 -32.14 34.59 -0.64
C TRP A 50 -32.45 33.12 -0.28
N PRO A 51 -33.48 32.47 -0.87
CA PRO A 51 -33.73 31.05 -0.64
C PRO A 51 -32.54 30.16 -1.01
N LEU A 52 -31.85 30.47 -2.11
CA LEU A 52 -30.69 29.68 -2.55
C LEU A 52 -29.51 29.79 -1.55
N ILE A 53 -29.32 30.97 -0.95
CA ILE A 53 -28.31 31.18 0.12
C ILE A 53 -28.69 30.39 1.37
N PHE A 54 -29.93 30.52 1.85
CA PHE A 54 -30.38 29.77 3.04
C PHE A 54 -30.31 28.26 2.81
N PHE A 55 -30.65 27.79 1.62
CA PHE A 55 -30.56 26.39 1.25
C PHE A 55 -29.12 25.90 1.25
N THR A 56 -28.18 26.64 0.66
CA THR A 56 -26.77 26.23 0.61
C THR A 56 -26.11 26.24 1.98
N VAL A 57 -26.35 27.26 2.81
CA VAL A 57 -25.85 27.30 4.20
C VAL A 57 -26.51 26.20 5.05
N GLY A 58 -27.83 26.02 4.94
CA GLY A 58 -28.58 25.00 5.67
C GLY A 58 -28.12 23.59 5.32
N LEU A 59 -27.87 23.33 4.03
CA LEU A 59 -27.31 22.06 3.56
C LEU A 59 -25.90 21.84 4.13
N GLY A 60 -25.03 22.86 4.09
CA GLY A 60 -23.69 22.77 4.68
C GLY A 60 -23.70 22.46 6.18
N ALA A 61 -24.60 23.10 6.93
CA ALA A 61 -24.78 22.81 8.36
C ALA A 61 -25.34 21.40 8.58
N ALA A 62 -26.28 20.94 7.76
CA ALA A 62 -26.83 19.59 7.84
C ALA A 62 -25.74 18.53 7.61
N LEU A 63 -24.88 18.73 6.61
CA LEU A 63 -23.75 17.83 6.33
C LEU A 63 -22.80 17.69 7.52
N ALA A 64 -22.51 18.80 8.20
CA ALA A 64 -21.58 18.83 9.33
C ALA A 64 -22.17 18.29 10.64
N PHE A 65 -23.44 18.59 10.94
CA PHE A 65 -24.00 18.38 12.27
C PHE A 65 -25.10 17.33 12.37
N VAL A 66 -25.64 16.83 11.26
CA VAL A 66 -26.73 15.84 11.30
C VAL A 66 -26.18 14.43 11.10
N PRO A 67 -26.05 13.63 12.18
CA PRO A 67 -25.76 12.21 12.04
C PRO A 67 -27.03 11.42 11.69
N ILE A 68 -26.88 10.40 10.85
CA ILE A 68 -27.90 9.39 10.53
C ILE A 68 -27.30 8.04 10.88
N GLU A 69 -27.96 7.28 11.75
CA GLU A 69 -27.50 5.96 12.23
C GLU A 69 -26.04 5.97 12.72
N GLU A 70 -25.71 6.93 13.58
CA GLU A 70 -24.36 7.10 14.16
C GLU A 70 -23.24 7.45 13.14
N ARG A 71 -23.61 7.76 11.89
CA ARG A 71 -22.66 8.18 10.84
C ARG A 71 -22.99 9.59 10.34
N PRO A 72 -21.98 10.42 10.02
CA PRO A 72 -22.23 11.74 9.45
C PRO A 72 -22.87 11.63 8.06
N LEU A 73 -23.71 12.59 7.70
CA LEU A 73 -24.43 12.62 6.43
C LEU A 73 -23.48 12.57 5.20
N ASP A 74 -22.33 13.23 5.27
CA ASP A 74 -21.31 13.16 4.21
C ASP A 74 -20.87 11.71 3.90
N HIS A 75 -20.73 10.86 4.92
CA HIS A 75 -20.39 9.45 4.71
C HIS A 75 -21.48 8.73 3.92
N TRP A 76 -22.75 9.04 4.20
CA TRP A 76 -23.89 8.49 3.47
C TRP A 76 -23.90 8.94 2.01
N ILE A 77 -23.67 10.22 1.74
CA ILE A 77 -23.61 10.76 0.37
C ILE A 77 -22.49 10.08 -0.43
N GLN A 78 -21.28 10.04 0.11
CA GLN A 78 -20.14 9.40 -0.55
C GLN A 78 -20.40 7.92 -0.81
N THR A 79 -20.96 7.21 0.17
CA THR A 79 -21.25 5.78 0.06
C THR A 79 -22.37 5.52 -0.94
N PHE A 80 -23.39 6.38 -0.97
CA PHE A 80 -24.51 6.30 -1.91
C PHE A 80 -24.01 6.36 -3.36
N PHE A 81 -23.28 7.42 -3.72
CA PHE A 81 -22.73 7.56 -5.07
C PHE A 81 -21.73 6.46 -5.39
N LYS A 82 -20.85 6.09 -4.44
CA LYS A 82 -19.91 4.99 -4.62
C LYS A 82 -20.62 3.66 -4.89
N ASN A 83 -21.77 3.42 -4.25
CA ASN A 83 -22.50 2.17 -4.39
C ASN A 83 -23.40 2.15 -5.64
N ILE A 84 -23.92 3.29 -6.10
CA ILE A 84 -24.67 3.39 -7.36
C ILE A 84 -23.84 2.86 -8.54
N TYR A 85 -22.54 3.17 -8.57
CA TYR A 85 -21.66 2.75 -9.66
C TYR A 85 -20.95 1.41 -9.42
N LYS A 86 -21.17 0.77 -8.28
CA LYS A 86 -20.60 -0.56 -8.03
C LYS A 86 -21.46 -1.65 -8.69
N PRO A 87 -20.85 -2.74 -9.18
CA PRO A 87 -21.60 -3.88 -9.68
C PRO A 87 -22.43 -4.51 -8.54
N THR A 88 -23.66 -4.92 -8.84
CA THR A 88 -24.54 -5.63 -7.89
C THR A 88 -24.20 -7.11 -7.76
N LYS A 89 -23.42 -7.66 -8.69
CA LYS A 89 -22.95 -9.04 -8.66
C LYS A 89 -21.51 -9.07 -8.14
N PHE A 90 -21.33 -9.68 -6.97
CA PHE A 90 -20.03 -9.99 -6.41
C PHE A 90 -19.81 -11.50 -6.54
N PHE A 91 -18.66 -11.91 -7.09
CA PHE A 91 -18.19 -13.28 -6.97
C PHE A 91 -17.17 -13.36 -5.84
N TRP A 92 -17.23 -14.42 -5.05
CA TRP A 92 -16.27 -14.61 -3.99
C TRP A 92 -14.92 -15.02 -4.56
N LYS A 93 -13.87 -14.28 -4.21
CA LYS A 93 -12.48 -14.61 -4.54
C LYS A 93 -11.70 -14.72 -3.24
N LYS A 94 -11.10 -15.88 -2.97
CA LYS A 94 -10.14 -16.04 -1.87
C LYS A 94 -8.96 -15.12 -2.14
N ALA A 95 -8.88 -14.00 -1.43
CA ALA A 95 -7.72 -13.12 -1.42
C ALA A 95 -7.03 -13.30 -0.08
N SER A 96 -5.77 -13.73 -0.10
CA SER A 96 -4.91 -13.77 1.09
C SER A 96 -4.48 -12.35 1.45
N LYS A 97 -5.40 -11.51 1.94
CA LYS A 97 -5.04 -10.21 2.52
C LYS A 97 -4.49 -10.49 3.91
N ILE A 98 -3.19 -10.28 4.10
CA ILE A 98 -2.57 -10.28 5.41
C ILE A 98 -3.26 -9.18 6.23
N PRO A 99 -3.86 -9.50 7.40
CA PRO A 99 -4.49 -8.50 8.25
C PRO A 99 -3.55 -7.32 8.56
N ASP A 100 -4.09 -6.10 8.61
CA ASP A 100 -3.27 -4.88 8.68
C ASP A 100 -2.33 -4.85 9.89
N PHE A 101 -2.70 -5.51 11.00
CA PHE A 101 -1.86 -5.66 12.19
C PHE A 101 -0.57 -6.47 11.96
N PHE A 102 -0.56 -7.40 11.01
CA PHE A 102 0.64 -8.15 10.62
C PHE A 102 1.50 -7.41 9.59
N ASN A 103 0.96 -6.36 8.95
CA ASN A 103 1.70 -5.52 8.01
C ASN A 103 2.42 -4.34 8.71
N TYR A 104 2.47 -4.32 10.04
CA TYR A 104 3.23 -3.31 10.78
C TYR A 104 4.71 -3.40 10.41
N LYS A 105 5.18 -2.42 9.64
CA LYS A 105 6.59 -2.14 9.45
C LYS A 105 6.93 -0.97 10.35
N ILE A 106 7.99 -1.11 11.13
CA ILE A 106 8.59 0.00 11.86
C ILE A 106 9.09 0.97 10.79
N SER A 107 8.31 1.99 10.47
CA SER A 107 8.79 3.11 9.65
C SER A 107 9.94 3.72 10.42
N SER A 108 11.16 3.55 9.92
CA SER A 108 12.42 4.00 10.52
C SER A 108 12.58 5.54 10.54
N VAL A 109 11.48 6.29 10.65
CA VAL A 109 11.43 7.76 10.61
C VAL A 109 11.55 8.37 12.01
N GLN A 110 11.84 7.58 13.04
CA GLN A 110 12.26 8.09 14.35
C GLN A 110 13.61 7.49 14.76
N SER A 111 14.64 7.70 13.94
CA SER A 111 16.01 7.79 14.46
C SER A 111 16.22 9.04 15.33
N ASP A 112 15.27 9.97 15.37
CA ASP A 112 15.43 11.25 16.06
C ASP A 112 15.01 11.22 17.55
N PHE A 113 14.44 10.11 18.04
CA PHE A 113 14.10 9.94 19.46
C PHE A 113 15.16 9.22 20.29
N PHE A 114 16.12 8.56 19.63
CA PHE A 114 17.37 8.24 20.28
C PHE A 114 18.28 9.42 20.00
N ALA A 115 18.27 10.40 20.92
CA ALA A 115 19.34 11.38 21.01
C ALA A 115 20.67 10.65 20.74
N PRO A 116 21.59 11.24 19.96
CA PRO A 116 22.89 10.62 19.69
C PRO A 116 23.43 10.16 21.05
N ASN A 117 24.07 9.00 21.11
CA ASN A 117 24.66 8.46 22.32
C ASN A 117 25.73 9.42 22.87
N VAL A 118 25.31 10.57 23.40
CA VAL A 118 26.12 11.54 24.10
C VAL A 118 26.34 10.87 25.43
N ASN A 119 27.57 10.47 25.65
CA ASN A 119 28.01 9.90 26.91
C ASN A 119 27.87 10.98 27.99
N LEU A 120 26.69 11.08 28.60
CA LEU A 120 26.31 12.06 29.63
C LEU A 120 27.02 11.82 30.98
N ASN A 121 27.97 10.88 31.03
CA ASN A 121 28.66 10.45 32.25
C ASN A 121 29.34 11.60 33.00
N PRO A 122 30.00 12.61 32.38
CA PRO A 122 30.56 13.72 33.14
C PRO A 122 29.50 14.77 33.54
N ALA A 123 28.64 15.21 32.59
CA ALA A 123 27.70 16.31 32.83
C ALA A 123 26.58 15.93 33.83
N ARG A 124 26.13 14.67 33.80
CA ARG A 124 25.13 14.16 34.76
C ARG A 124 25.72 14.04 36.16
N LYS A 125 26.97 13.59 36.30
CA LYS A 125 27.69 13.55 37.59
C LYS A 125 27.88 14.96 38.17
N GLN A 126 28.19 15.94 37.32
CA GLN A 126 28.29 17.33 37.74
C GLN A 126 26.97 17.86 38.30
N ARG A 127 25.85 17.68 37.59
CA ARG A 127 24.52 18.10 38.10
C ARG A 127 24.13 17.39 39.40
N ILE A 128 24.44 16.10 39.52
CA ILE A 128 24.20 15.34 40.76
C ILE A 128 25.03 15.93 41.91
N ASN A 129 26.30 16.25 41.68
CA ASN A 129 27.17 16.85 42.70
C ASN A 129 26.75 18.27 43.06
N GLU A 130 26.32 19.08 42.09
CA GLU A 130 25.75 20.42 42.32
C GLU A 130 24.48 20.33 43.17
N TYR A 131 23.59 19.39 42.85
CA TYR A 131 22.38 19.14 43.65
C TYR A 131 22.74 18.74 45.09
N ILE A 132 23.63 17.76 45.28
CA ILE A 132 24.06 17.32 46.62
C ILE A 132 24.65 18.49 47.43
N LYS A 133 25.49 19.33 46.82
CA LYS A 133 26.06 20.52 47.49
C LYS A 133 25.03 21.61 47.80
N SER A 134 23.94 21.67 47.04
CA SER A 134 22.87 22.65 47.25
C SER A 134 21.91 22.26 48.37
N ILE A 135 21.95 21.01 48.84
CA ILE A 135 21.15 20.59 49.98
C ILE A 135 21.75 21.22 51.24
N PRO A 136 20.99 22.04 52.00
CA PRO A 136 21.48 22.65 53.22
C PRO A 136 21.87 21.55 54.22
N GLU A 137 23.14 21.53 54.60
CA GLU A 137 23.68 20.57 55.57
C GLU A 137 23.07 20.89 56.94
N ALA A 138 22.39 19.91 57.55
CA ALA A 138 21.72 20.11 58.83
C ALA A 138 22.76 20.46 59.90
N GLU A 139 22.73 21.68 60.41
CA GLU A 139 23.85 22.29 61.13
C GLU A 139 24.15 21.70 62.53
N LYS A 140 23.38 20.73 63.03
CA LYS A 140 23.68 20.07 64.32
C LYS A 140 23.27 18.61 64.29
N VAL A 141 24.27 17.74 64.41
CA VAL A 141 24.08 16.30 64.66
C VAL A 141 23.54 16.17 66.09
N ASP A 142 22.26 15.81 66.22
CA ASP A 142 21.69 15.49 67.53
C ASP A 142 22.27 14.15 68.04
N GLU A 143 22.16 13.89 69.34
CA GLU A 143 22.64 12.62 69.94
C GLU A 143 21.96 11.40 69.30
N PHE A 144 20.73 11.59 68.81
CA PHE A 144 19.98 10.61 68.03
C PHE A 144 20.64 10.31 66.66
N ASP A 145 21.06 11.35 65.94
CA ASP A 145 21.71 11.23 64.63
C ASP A 145 23.08 10.54 64.73
N ALA A 146 23.82 10.83 65.80
CA ALA A 146 25.08 10.15 66.08
C ALA A 146 24.87 8.63 66.28
N GLY A 147 23.80 8.24 66.98
CA GLY A 147 23.43 6.84 67.15
C GLY A 147 22.97 6.16 65.86
N GLU A 148 22.25 6.87 64.98
CA GLU A 148 21.83 6.34 63.68
C GLU A 148 23.02 6.13 62.75
N ASN A 149 23.94 7.09 62.69
CA ASN A 149 25.17 6.98 61.89
C ASN A 149 26.06 5.81 62.33
N GLN A 150 26.11 5.51 63.64
CA GLN A 150 26.80 4.32 64.15
C GLN A 150 26.12 3.01 63.69
N LYS A 151 24.78 2.96 63.64
CA LYS A 151 24.04 1.79 63.13
C LYS A 151 24.23 1.62 61.62
N ILE A 152 24.17 2.71 60.85
CA ILE A 152 24.36 2.69 59.40
C ILE A 152 25.78 2.21 59.05
N SER A 153 26.80 2.71 59.75
CA SER A 153 28.19 2.26 59.55
C SER A 153 28.39 0.79 59.94
N ALA A 154 27.76 0.32 61.01
CA ALA A 154 27.77 -1.10 61.37
C ALA A 154 27.12 -1.97 60.28
N LEU A 155 25.98 -1.55 59.72
CA LEU A 155 25.32 -2.26 58.61
C LEU A 155 26.18 -2.30 57.35
N LEU A 156 26.80 -1.17 56.97
CA LEU A 156 27.69 -1.11 55.81
C LEU A 156 28.90 -2.03 55.95
N ASN A 157 29.49 -2.10 57.15
CA ASN A 157 30.58 -3.03 57.42
C ASN A 157 30.13 -4.50 57.33
N GLN A 158 28.91 -4.80 57.78
CA GLN A 158 28.35 -6.14 57.66
C GLN A 158 28.19 -6.58 56.20
N PHE A 159 27.86 -5.67 55.27
CA PHE A 159 27.80 -5.98 53.83
C PHE A 159 29.16 -6.27 53.22
N ASN A 160 30.24 -5.62 53.69
CA ASN A 160 31.59 -5.88 53.19
C ASN A 160 32.12 -7.26 53.62
N ASP A 161 31.65 -7.80 54.74
CA ASP A 161 32.05 -9.12 55.23
C ASP A 161 31.24 -10.28 54.61
N VAL A 162 30.15 -10.00 53.87
CA VAL A 162 29.43 -11.05 53.13
C VAL A 162 30.25 -11.45 51.91
N LYS A 163 31.14 -12.43 52.11
CA LYS A 163 31.73 -13.20 51.01
C LYS A 163 30.65 -14.08 50.42
N VAL A 164 30.07 -13.61 49.32
CA VAL A 164 29.24 -14.44 48.45
C VAL A 164 30.14 -15.55 47.91
N ASP A 165 29.88 -16.79 48.33
CA ASP A 165 30.57 -17.95 47.76
C ASP A 165 30.16 -18.01 46.29
N GLN A 166 31.07 -17.57 45.41
CA GLN A 166 30.91 -17.72 43.99
C GLN A 166 31.21 -19.18 43.70
N ASP A 167 30.25 -20.05 43.96
CA ASP A 167 30.20 -21.35 43.32
C ASP A 167 30.24 -21.06 41.82
N GLN A 168 31.44 -21.20 41.24
CA GLN A 168 31.64 -21.16 39.81
C GLN A 168 30.87 -22.35 39.28
N ILE A 169 29.62 -22.13 38.92
CA ILE A 169 28.89 -23.05 38.08
C ILE A 169 29.74 -23.13 36.82
N LYS A 170 30.57 -24.17 36.71
CA LYS A 170 31.17 -24.60 35.45
C LYS A 170 30.02 -25.06 34.59
N ILE A 171 29.35 -24.09 33.97
CA ILE A 171 28.46 -24.35 32.86
C ILE A 171 29.40 -24.76 31.74
N GLU A 172 29.67 -26.06 31.63
CA GLU A 172 30.03 -26.63 30.34
C GLU A 172 28.85 -26.30 29.43
N VAL A 173 29.01 -25.22 28.67
CA VAL A 173 28.08 -24.87 27.60
C VAL A 173 28.21 -26.01 26.60
N LYS A 174 27.41 -27.06 26.77
CA LYS A 174 27.12 -28.00 25.71
C LYS A 174 26.49 -27.17 24.63
N LYS A 175 27.32 -26.75 23.66
CA LYS A 175 26.90 -26.03 22.48
C LYS A 175 25.87 -26.93 21.82
N GLN A 176 24.59 -26.63 22.02
CA GLN A 176 23.54 -27.32 21.32
C GLN A 176 23.70 -26.94 19.86
N GLU A 177 24.44 -27.78 19.13
CA GLU A 177 24.45 -27.73 17.70
C GLU A 177 23.02 -27.99 17.27
N LYS A 178 22.39 -26.93 16.74
CA LYS A 178 21.05 -27.01 16.18
C LYS A 178 21.03 -28.24 15.28
N PRO A 179 20.03 -29.13 15.43
CA PRO A 179 19.97 -30.31 14.58
C PRO A 179 20.07 -29.86 13.14
N ASN A 180 21.04 -30.40 12.40
CA ASN A 180 21.20 -30.11 10.99
C ASN A 180 20.05 -30.80 10.25
N LEU A 181 18.90 -30.14 10.27
CA LEU A 181 17.72 -30.54 9.54
C LEU A 181 18.07 -30.40 8.06
N GLN A 182 18.49 -31.50 7.45
CA GLN A 182 18.53 -31.60 5.99
C GLN A 182 17.07 -31.50 5.54
N THR A 183 16.68 -30.30 5.12
CA THR A 183 15.39 -30.10 4.48
C THR A 183 15.39 -30.99 3.24
N ARG A 184 14.57 -32.04 3.24
CA ARG A 184 14.14 -32.64 1.97
C ARG A 184 13.22 -31.62 1.32
N VAL A 185 13.84 -30.63 0.68
CA VAL A 185 13.18 -29.87 -0.37
C VAL A 185 12.91 -30.90 -1.46
N ARG A 186 11.63 -31.25 -1.65
CA ARG A 186 11.24 -31.58 -3.02
C ARG A 186 11.54 -30.31 -3.78
N ASP A 187 12.39 -30.40 -4.79
CA ASP A 187 12.38 -29.38 -5.82
C ASP A 187 10.94 -29.33 -6.31
N LEU A 188 10.24 -28.27 -5.92
CA LEU A 188 9.00 -27.92 -6.57
C LEU A 188 9.43 -27.78 -8.02
N LYS A 189 8.99 -28.71 -8.88
CA LYS A 189 9.11 -28.53 -10.31
C LYS A 189 8.55 -27.14 -10.52
N ALA A 190 9.42 -26.18 -10.88
CA ALA A 190 8.96 -24.87 -11.30
C ALA A 190 7.81 -25.17 -12.27
N PRO A 191 6.68 -24.44 -12.22
CA PRO A 191 5.77 -24.47 -13.34
C PRO A 191 6.68 -24.38 -14.55
N GLN A 192 6.76 -25.45 -15.35
CA GLN A 192 7.35 -25.29 -16.66
C GLN A 192 6.56 -24.11 -17.17
N GLU A 193 7.24 -23.01 -17.51
CA GLU A 193 6.59 -21.98 -18.31
C GLU A 193 5.91 -22.81 -19.38
N GLU A 194 4.58 -22.93 -19.29
CA GLU A 194 3.79 -23.55 -20.30
C GLU A 194 4.00 -22.55 -21.41
N LEU A 195 5.07 -22.77 -22.18
CA LEU A 195 5.38 -22.07 -23.39
C LEU A 195 4.09 -22.25 -24.15
N ASP A 196 3.29 -21.17 -24.16
CA ASP A 196 1.90 -21.16 -24.55
C ASP A 196 1.74 -22.15 -25.68
N ASN A 197 1.19 -23.34 -25.40
CA ASN A 197 0.85 -24.30 -26.43
C ASN A 197 -0.42 -23.74 -27.08
N LYS A 198 -0.31 -22.54 -27.69
CA LYS A 198 -1.33 -21.91 -28.51
C LYS A 198 -1.66 -22.94 -29.56
N LYS A 199 -2.82 -23.58 -29.37
CA LYS A 199 -3.29 -24.64 -30.23
C LYS A 199 -3.81 -24.00 -31.52
N TYR A 200 -2.95 -23.95 -32.52
CA TYR A 200 -3.31 -23.43 -33.84
C TYR A 200 -4.14 -24.47 -34.61
N SER A 201 -5.08 -23.96 -35.39
CA SER A 201 -5.92 -24.75 -36.29
C SER A 201 -5.31 -24.81 -37.69
N THR A 202 -5.71 -25.79 -38.49
CA THR A 202 -5.29 -25.92 -39.89
C THR A 202 -5.66 -24.66 -40.68
N ASN A 203 -4.84 -24.23 -41.63
CA ASN A 203 -5.03 -23.01 -42.44
C ASN A 203 -5.20 -21.71 -41.62
N GLN A 204 -4.70 -21.70 -40.39
CA GLN A 204 -4.64 -20.48 -39.60
C GLN A 204 -3.31 -19.80 -39.85
N ILE A 205 -3.35 -18.55 -40.30
CA ILE A 205 -2.16 -17.72 -40.49
C ILE A 205 -1.77 -17.12 -39.14
N PHE A 206 -0.55 -17.37 -38.68
CA PHE A 206 0.00 -16.78 -37.47
C PHE A 206 1.50 -16.56 -37.61
N GLY A 207 2.06 -15.66 -36.80
CA GLY A 207 3.45 -15.27 -36.93
C GLY A 207 3.88 -14.13 -36.01
N SER A 208 5.07 -13.61 -36.27
CA SER A 208 5.65 -12.45 -35.58
C SER A 208 6.19 -11.44 -36.58
N VAL A 209 6.13 -10.16 -36.24
CA VAL A 209 6.70 -9.05 -37.01
C VAL A 209 7.94 -8.52 -36.31
N ILE A 210 9.02 -8.38 -37.07
CA ILE A 210 10.32 -7.90 -36.61
C ILE A 210 10.67 -6.64 -37.41
N GLY A 211 11.00 -5.56 -36.71
CA GLY A 211 11.42 -4.29 -37.30
C GLY A 211 12.87 -4.29 -37.79
N GLN A 212 13.29 -3.19 -38.40
CA GLN A 212 14.67 -3.02 -38.92
C GLN A 212 15.75 -3.06 -37.82
N ASN A 213 15.34 -2.76 -36.59
CA ASN A 213 16.14 -2.82 -35.36
C ASN A 213 16.32 -4.26 -34.82
N GLY A 214 15.72 -5.27 -35.47
CA GLY A 214 15.72 -6.66 -35.01
C GLY A 214 14.84 -6.93 -33.79
N GLN A 215 14.05 -5.95 -33.35
CA GLN A 215 13.10 -6.08 -32.24
C GLN A 215 11.70 -6.40 -32.76
N LYS A 216 10.88 -7.03 -31.91
CA LYS A 216 9.49 -7.33 -32.24
C LYS A 216 8.67 -6.04 -32.25
N GLU A 217 7.89 -5.84 -33.29
CA GLU A 217 7.13 -4.60 -33.50
C GLU A 217 5.65 -4.82 -33.19
N SER A 218 5.18 -4.14 -32.15
CA SER A 218 3.76 -4.11 -31.79
C SER A 218 2.97 -3.17 -32.71
N GLU A 219 1.66 -3.33 -32.77
CA GLU A 219 0.75 -2.45 -33.50
C GLU A 219 0.92 -2.38 -35.03
N VAL A 220 1.53 -3.39 -35.66
CA VAL A 220 1.63 -3.51 -37.11
C VAL A 220 0.29 -3.97 -37.69
N ILE A 221 -0.16 -3.37 -38.78
CA ILE A 221 -1.37 -3.79 -39.50
C ILE A 221 -0.96 -4.84 -40.53
N ILE A 222 -1.55 -6.03 -40.43
CA ILE A 222 -1.34 -7.13 -41.37
C ILE A 222 -2.62 -7.34 -42.17
N GLU A 223 -2.53 -7.15 -43.49
CA GLU A 223 -3.59 -7.35 -44.46
C GLU A 223 -3.34 -8.65 -45.24
N ILE A 224 -4.34 -9.53 -45.27
CA ILE A 224 -4.31 -10.81 -45.98
C ILE A 224 -5.22 -10.71 -47.20
N LYS A 225 -4.65 -10.83 -48.40
CA LYS A 225 -5.35 -10.76 -49.69
C LYS A 225 -5.43 -12.12 -50.37
N ASP A 226 -6.50 -12.33 -51.12
CA ASP A 226 -6.63 -13.47 -52.04
C ASP A 226 -5.78 -13.26 -53.30
N GLN A 227 -5.62 -14.32 -54.11
CA GLN A 227 -4.99 -14.26 -55.45
C GLN A 227 -5.64 -13.24 -56.39
N SER A 228 -6.91 -12.91 -56.17
CA SER A 228 -7.66 -11.89 -56.91
C SER A 228 -7.39 -10.45 -56.42
N GLY A 229 -6.59 -10.27 -55.37
CA GLY A 229 -6.25 -8.96 -54.78
C GLY A 229 -7.28 -8.41 -53.80
N GLU A 230 -8.36 -9.16 -53.51
CA GLU A 230 -9.37 -8.78 -52.53
C GLU A 230 -8.85 -8.96 -51.10
N SER A 231 -9.09 -7.97 -50.24
CA SER A 231 -8.73 -8.01 -48.83
C SER A 231 -9.69 -8.90 -48.05
N LEU A 232 -9.20 -10.04 -47.59
CA LEU A 232 -10.01 -11.00 -46.84
C LEU A 232 -10.00 -10.71 -45.33
N ARG A 233 -8.86 -10.26 -44.80
CA ARG A 233 -8.69 -9.98 -43.37
C ARG A 233 -7.66 -8.88 -43.11
N VAL A 234 -7.93 -8.08 -42.09
CA VAL A 234 -6.99 -7.13 -41.51
C VAL A 234 -6.86 -7.44 -40.02
N ILE A 235 -5.64 -7.63 -39.55
CA ILE A 235 -5.32 -7.93 -38.15
C ILE A 235 -4.20 -7.01 -37.65
N LYS A 236 -4.13 -6.79 -36.34
CA LYS A 236 -3.10 -5.96 -35.70
C LYS A 236 -2.20 -6.84 -34.84
N SER A 237 -0.88 -6.61 -34.84
CA SER A 237 0.05 -7.34 -33.96
C SER A 237 -0.12 -6.94 -32.49
N ASP A 238 0.13 -7.89 -31.59
CA ASP A 238 0.08 -7.73 -30.13
C ASP A 238 1.30 -6.96 -29.58
N GLU A 239 1.36 -6.77 -28.25
CA GLU A 239 2.47 -6.08 -27.58
C GLU A 239 3.83 -6.75 -27.80
N ASP A 240 3.83 -8.06 -28.03
CA ASP A 240 5.01 -8.88 -28.34
C ASP A 240 5.21 -9.04 -29.86
N GLY A 241 4.55 -8.23 -30.69
CA GLY A 241 4.66 -8.26 -32.15
C GLY A 241 4.19 -9.55 -32.81
N ASN A 242 3.44 -10.40 -32.13
CA ASN A 242 2.82 -11.60 -32.71
C ASN A 242 1.44 -11.28 -33.29
N PHE A 243 1.01 -12.05 -34.27
CA PHE A 243 -0.32 -11.95 -34.85
C PHE A 243 -0.89 -13.34 -35.12
N VAL A 244 -2.21 -13.47 -34.99
CA VAL A 244 -2.94 -14.70 -35.27
C VAL A 244 -4.24 -14.33 -35.98
N ALA A 245 -4.52 -14.97 -37.11
CA ALA A 245 -5.80 -14.86 -37.78
C ALA A 245 -6.88 -15.60 -36.96
N ASN A 246 -7.96 -14.92 -36.58
CA ASN A 246 -8.94 -15.48 -35.65
C ASN A 246 -9.61 -16.78 -36.15
N ASN A 247 -9.80 -16.96 -37.46
CA ASN A 247 -10.39 -18.17 -38.03
C ASN A 247 -9.54 -18.70 -39.20
N PRO A 248 -9.53 -20.02 -39.44
CA PRO A 248 -8.98 -20.65 -40.63
C PRO A 248 -9.47 -20.02 -41.93
N LEU A 249 -8.58 -19.94 -42.91
CA LEU A 249 -8.92 -19.61 -44.29
C LEU A 249 -9.16 -20.89 -45.10
N LYS A 250 -9.77 -20.74 -46.27
CA LYS A 250 -9.94 -21.85 -47.21
C LYS A 250 -8.58 -22.26 -47.79
N ASN A 251 -8.49 -23.44 -48.40
CA ASN A 251 -7.29 -23.82 -49.13
C ASN A 251 -7.13 -22.88 -50.33
N GLY A 252 -5.91 -22.38 -50.55
CA GLY A 252 -5.62 -21.39 -51.58
C GLY A 252 -4.34 -20.61 -51.32
N SER A 253 -3.99 -19.73 -52.26
CA SER A 253 -2.79 -18.89 -52.19
C SER A 253 -3.16 -17.48 -51.74
N TYR A 254 -2.49 -17.00 -50.70
CA TYR A 254 -2.75 -15.71 -50.07
C TYR A 254 -1.50 -14.84 -50.06
N GLN A 255 -1.70 -13.53 -50.13
CA GLN A 255 -0.66 -12.52 -49.95
C GLN A 255 -0.81 -11.88 -48.58
N VAL A 256 0.24 -11.91 -47.78
CA VAL A 256 0.32 -11.27 -46.48
C VAL A 256 1.15 -10.00 -46.61
N ILE A 257 0.53 -8.87 -46.35
CA ILE A 257 1.13 -7.53 -46.44
C ILE A 257 1.12 -6.95 -45.03
N ALA A 258 2.26 -6.45 -44.57
CA ALA A 258 2.36 -5.75 -43.29
C ALA A 258 2.69 -4.28 -43.52
N GLU A 259 2.03 -3.40 -42.78
CA GLU A 259 2.19 -1.95 -42.86
C GLU A 259 2.16 -1.34 -41.46
N LYS A 260 3.11 -0.45 -41.19
CA LYS A 260 3.13 0.37 -39.96
C LYS A 260 3.78 1.71 -40.27
N ASN A 261 2.99 2.78 -40.18
CA ASN A 261 3.42 4.15 -40.49
C ASN A 261 4.10 4.23 -41.87
N ASP A 262 5.38 4.64 -41.93
CA ASP A 262 6.20 4.75 -43.15
C ASP A 262 7.11 3.52 -43.41
N GLN A 263 7.01 2.48 -42.59
CA GLN A 263 7.83 1.28 -42.70
C GLN A 263 7.16 0.26 -43.62
N LYS A 264 7.82 -0.03 -44.75
CA LYS A 264 7.35 -1.01 -45.73
C LYS A 264 7.95 -2.38 -45.42
N PHE A 265 7.09 -3.39 -45.31
CA PHE A 265 7.49 -4.78 -45.17
C PHE A 265 7.36 -5.52 -46.52
N PRO A 266 8.13 -6.59 -46.76
CA PRO A 266 8.01 -7.40 -47.96
C PRO A 266 6.66 -8.14 -47.98
N ILE A 267 6.08 -8.27 -49.17
CA ILE A 267 4.86 -9.06 -49.40
C ILE A 267 5.24 -10.54 -49.36
N LEU A 268 4.58 -11.31 -48.49
CA LEU A 268 4.79 -12.75 -48.37
C LEU A 268 3.66 -13.51 -49.04
N GLN A 269 4.00 -14.52 -49.84
CA GLN A 269 3.02 -15.44 -50.43
C GLN A 269 2.96 -16.72 -49.60
N VAL A 270 1.74 -17.13 -49.25
CA VAL A 270 1.47 -18.29 -48.39
C VAL A 270 0.43 -19.18 -49.05
N GLU A 271 0.72 -20.47 -49.18
CA GLU A 271 -0.22 -21.46 -49.69
C GLU A 271 -0.79 -22.28 -48.54
N LEU A 272 -2.11 -22.35 -48.45
CA LEU A 272 -2.82 -23.09 -47.41
C LEU A 272 -3.36 -24.41 -47.97
N THR A 273 -2.88 -25.53 -47.45
CA THR A 273 -3.16 -26.88 -47.98
C THR A 273 -4.02 -27.75 -47.06
N GLY A 274 -4.61 -27.18 -46.01
CA GLY A 274 -5.38 -27.90 -44.99
C GLY A 274 -4.53 -28.42 -43.83
N GLN A 275 -3.28 -27.98 -43.71
CA GLN A 275 -2.36 -28.36 -42.63
C GLN A 275 -2.12 -27.19 -41.65
N ILE A 276 -1.48 -27.47 -40.51
CA ILE A 276 -1.03 -26.42 -39.59
C ILE A 276 0.19 -25.76 -40.23
N LEU A 277 0.14 -24.43 -40.37
CA LEU A 277 1.23 -23.66 -40.97
C LEU A 277 2.33 -23.43 -39.93
N ASP A 278 3.58 -23.36 -40.37
CA ASP A 278 4.68 -22.84 -39.54
C ASP A 278 4.51 -21.34 -39.28
N PRO A 279 5.00 -20.82 -38.14
CA PRO A 279 4.87 -19.40 -37.81
C PRO A 279 5.59 -18.52 -38.85
N LEU A 280 4.85 -17.58 -39.42
CA LEU A 280 5.42 -16.59 -40.35
C LEU A 280 6.27 -15.56 -39.61
N VAL A 281 7.41 -15.21 -40.17
CA VAL A 281 8.26 -14.14 -39.63
C VAL A 281 8.37 -13.05 -40.68
N ILE A 282 7.71 -11.92 -40.44
CA ILE A 282 7.75 -10.75 -41.33
C ILE A 282 8.86 -9.83 -40.83
N LYS A 283 9.90 -9.64 -41.64
CA LYS A 283 11.05 -8.77 -41.32
C LYS A 283 11.05 -7.55 -42.23
N ALA A 284 11.23 -6.36 -41.65
CA ALA A 284 11.44 -5.11 -42.40
C ALA A 284 12.85 -4.96 -42.97
#